data_AF-A0A8C8YLL0-F1
#
_entry.id   AF-A0A8C8YLL0-F1
#
_cell.length_a   1.000
_cell.length_b   1.000
_cell.length_c   1.000
_cell.angle_alpha   90.00
_cell.angle_beta   90.00
_cell.angle_gamma   90.00
#
_symmetry.space_group_name_H-M   'P 1'
#
loop_
_entity.id
_entity.type
_entity.pdbx_description
1 polymer ?
#
loop_
_entity_poly.entity_id
_entity_poly.type
_entity_poly.pdbx_seq_one_letter_code
_entity_poly.pdbx_strand_id
1 'polypeptide(L)'
;MDPDPTVALRRSSLLPWLLLLWSGLALGALPFGSSPHRVFRDLLSERQLLEVEDLSLSLLQGGELGPLMLPPDLPDLDPECRELLLDFANSSAELTGCLVRSARPVRLCQNCYPLFQQVVSKMDNISRAVGNTSESHSCARSLLTADRMQVVVILSEFFNTTWQEANCANCLTNNSEELSNSTVNFLSLFNQTLTCFEHNLQGSAHSLLQTKNYSEVCKNCREAYKSLSSLYNEMQKMNELENKAEPGTHLCIDVEDAMNITRKLWSRTFNCSVPCSDTVPVIAVSVFILFLPVVFYLSSFLHSEQKKRKLILPKRLKSSTSFANIQENSN
;
A
#
# COMPACT_ATOMS: atom_id res chain seq x y z
N MET A 1 -3.77 40.22 36.12
CA MET A 1 -3.86 41.59 35.60
C MET A 1 -2.45 41.98 35.22
N ASP A 2 -2.14 41.95 33.93
CA ASP A 2 -0.94 42.57 33.36
C ASP A 2 -1.07 44.09 33.44
N PRO A 3 0.04 44.89 33.49
CA PRO A 3 1.10 44.81 32.46
C PRO A 3 2.57 44.94 32.93
N ASP A 4 3.40 44.14 32.25
CA ASP A 4 4.78 44.27 31.73
C ASP A 4 5.39 45.70 31.54
N PRO A 5 6.68 45.89 31.13
CA PRO A 5 7.94 45.14 31.32
C PRO A 5 9.10 46.08 31.78
N THR A 6 10.25 45.50 32.16
CA THR A 6 11.58 45.84 31.61
C THR A 6 12.64 44.93 32.24
N VAL A 7 13.57 44.39 31.42
CA VAL A 7 15.03 44.42 31.62
C VAL A 7 15.76 43.32 30.82
N ALA A 8 16.73 43.81 30.02
CA ALA A 8 18.03 43.25 29.61
C ALA A 8 18.18 41.90 28.87
N LEU A 9 18.56 42.05 27.60
CA LEU A 9 19.85 41.66 27.02
C LEU A 9 20.41 40.25 27.32
N ARG A 10 20.32 39.34 26.34
CA ARG A 10 21.33 38.29 26.16
C ARG A 10 21.68 38.12 24.68
N ARG A 11 22.91 38.55 24.35
CA ARG A 11 23.66 38.23 23.13
C ARG A 11 23.67 36.71 22.96
N SER A 12 23.20 36.18 21.82
CA SER A 12 23.46 34.80 21.44
C SER A 12 23.87 34.74 19.97
N SER A 13 25.08 34.21 19.76
CA SER A 13 25.75 34.01 18.49
C SER A 13 25.12 32.84 17.75
N LEU A 14 24.45 33.11 16.64
CA LEU A 14 24.05 32.09 15.65
C LEU A 14 24.87 32.29 14.37
N LEU A 15 26.17 32.04 14.51
CA LEU A 15 27.15 31.98 13.42
C LEU A 15 28.12 30.85 13.77
N PRO A 16 27.65 29.58 13.68
CA PRO A 16 28.44 28.62 12.90
C PRO A 16 27.62 27.52 12.18
N TRP A 17 26.32 27.69 11.93
CA TRP A 17 25.51 26.60 11.32
C TRP A 17 25.33 26.68 9.79
N LEU A 18 25.73 27.78 9.15
CA LEU A 18 25.65 27.93 7.69
C LEU A 18 26.90 27.47 6.91
N LEU A 19 27.98 27.05 7.59
CA LEU A 19 29.22 26.60 6.93
C LEU A 19 29.37 25.07 6.85
N LEU A 20 28.39 24.30 7.32
CA LEU A 20 28.39 22.83 7.25
C LEU A 20 27.59 22.26 6.05
N LEU A 21 26.93 23.10 5.25
CA LEU A 21 26.16 22.62 4.08
C LEU A 21 26.91 22.67 2.74
N TRP A 22 28.14 23.19 2.69
CA TRP A 22 28.91 23.34 1.45
C TRP A 22 30.11 22.39 1.32
N SER A 23 30.34 21.49 2.29
CA SER A 23 31.44 20.51 2.26
C SER A 23 31.01 19.05 2.12
N GLY A 24 29.74 18.77 1.79
CA GLY A 24 29.24 17.41 1.52
C GLY A 24 29.30 16.96 0.05
N LEU A 25 29.71 17.84 -0.86
CA LEU A 25 29.72 17.60 -2.32
C LEU A 25 31.16 17.42 -2.85
N ALA A 26 31.96 16.61 -2.17
CA ALA A 26 33.26 16.15 -2.68
C ALA A 26 33.78 14.95 -1.87
N LEU A 27 33.10 13.81 -1.95
CA LEU A 27 33.74 12.52 -1.64
C LEU A 27 33.11 11.40 -2.48
N GLY A 28 33.89 10.98 -3.47
CA GLY A 28 34.16 9.58 -3.78
C GLY A 28 32.96 8.66 -3.94
N ALA A 29 32.63 8.40 -5.20
CA ALA A 29 32.13 7.10 -5.60
C ALA A 29 33.08 6.00 -5.08
N LEU A 30 32.61 5.18 -4.14
CA LEU A 30 33.12 3.84 -3.89
C LEU A 30 31.95 2.86 -3.97
N PRO A 31 32.11 1.75 -4.71
CA PRO A 31 31.05 0.76 -4.85
C PRO A 31 30.98 -0.04 -3.54
N PHE A 32 29.89 0.10 -2.80
CA PHE A 32 29.55 -0.88 -1.78
C PHE A 32 29.16 -2.17 -2.49
N GLY A 33 29.95 -3.21 -2.24
CA GLY A 33 29.78 -4.55 -2.80
C GLY A 33 28.38 -5.07 -2.55
N SER A 34 27.67 -5.33 -3.63
CA SER A 34 26.47 -6.16 -3.64
C SER A 34 26.89 -7.61 -3.42
N SER A 35 26.55 -8.16 -2.25
CA SER A 35 26.45 -9.60 -2.08
C SER A 35 25.30 -10.09 -2.98
N PRO A 36 25.51 -11.08 -3.88
CA PRO A 36 24.44 -11.57 -4.72
C PRO A 36 23.52 -12.45 -3.87
N HIS A 37 22.35 -11.91 -3.53
CA HIS A 37 21.24 -12.75 -3.10
C HIS A 37 20.81 -13.64 -4.27
N ARG A 38 20.87 -14.96 -4.03
CA ARG A 38 20.21 -16.01 -4.80
C ARG A 38 18.77 -15.60 -5.09
N VAL A 39 18.46 -15.36 -6.35
CA VAL A 39 17.10 -15.25 -6.88
C VAL A 39 17.06 -16.04 -8.19
N PHE A 40 16.16 -17.02 -8.22
CA PHE A 40 15.62 -17.68 -9.42
C PHE A 40 16.59 -18.47 -10.32
N ARG A 41 16.94 -19.67 -9.85
CA ARG A 41 16.80 -20.85 -10.71
C ARG A 41 15.40 -21.43 -10.44
N ASP A 42 14.83 -22.05 -11.46
CA ASP A 42 13.62 -22.90 -11.41
C ASP A 42 12.31 -22.26 -11.86
N LEU A 43 12.32 -21.76 -13.09
CA LEU A 43 11.15 -21.80 -13.97
C LEU A 43 11.62 -22.22 -15.36
N LEU A 44 11.84 -23.54 -15.50
CA LEU A 44 11.88 -24.38 -16.71
C LEU A 44 12.75 -25.61 -16.43
N SER A 45 12.16 -26.58 -15.72
CA SER A 45 12.54 -27.99 -15.84
C SER A 45 11.30 -28.86 -15.67
N GLU A 46 10.40 -28.76 -16.64
CA GLU A 46 9.49 -29.87 -16.95
C GLU A 46 10.34 -31.02 -17.51
N ARG A 47 10.96 -31.81 -16.64
CA ARG A 47 11.37 -33.18 -16.97
C ARG A 47 11.65 -34.11 -15.78
N GLN A 48 11.30 -33.72 -14.56
CA GLN A 48 11.32 -34.61 -13.41
C GLN A 48 10.11 -34.37 -12.52
N LEU A 49 8.94 -34.85 -12.96
CA LEU A 49 7.80 -35.09 -12.08
C LEU A 49 7.01 -36.31 -12.59
N LEU A 50 7.69 -37.44 -12.67
CA LEU A 50 7.09 -38.75 -12.99
C LEU A 50 7.30 -39.76 -11.85
N GLU A 51 7.34 -39.27 -10.61
CA GLU A 51 7.56 -40.10 -9.42
C GLU A 51 6.99 -39.46 -8.14
N VAL A 52 5.78 -38.87 -8.22
CA VAL A 52 5.01 -38.43 -7.02
C VAL A 52 3.59 -39.02 -7.04
N GLU A 53 3.26 -39.88 -7.99
CA GLU A 53 1.88 -40.37 -8.17
C GLU A 53 1.48 -41.49 -7.20
N ASP A 54 2.43 -42.10 -6.48
CA ASP A 54 2.12 -43.23 -5.57
C ASP A 54 2.03 -42.86 -4.07
N LEU A 55 2.40 -41.64 -3.66
CA LEU A 55 2.39 -41.26 -2.23
C LEU A 55 1.22 -40.36 -1.82
N SER A 56 0.46 -39.82 -2.77
CA SER A 56 -0.69 -38.94 -2.47
C SER A 56 -1.98 -39.73 -2.22
N LEU A 57 -2.11 -40.93 -2.79
CA LEU A 57 -3.31 -41.75 -2.64
C LEU A 57 -3.46 -42.32 -1.22
N SER A 58 -2.34 -42.56 -0.53
CA SER A 58 -2.32 -43.09 0.85
C SER A 58 -2.64 -42.04 1.92
N LEU A 59 -2.57 -40.75 1.59
CA LEU A 59 -2.94 -39.65 2.49
C LEU A 59 -4.36 -39.13 2.25
N LEU A 60 -4.94 -39.42 1.07
CA LEU A 60 -6.35 -39.14 0.75
C LEU A 60 -7.28 -40.29 1.13
N GLN A 61 -6.77 -41.53 1.22
CA GLN A 61 -7.42 -42.59 1.99
C GLN A 61 -7.00 -42.46 3.45
N GLY A 62 -7.71 -41.61 4.18
CA GLY A 62 -7.69 -41.64 5.64
C GLY A 62 -7.84 -43.09 6.08
N GLY A 63 -6.78 -43.66 6.67
CA GLY A 63 -6.85 -44.99 7.23
C GLY A 63 -8.07 -45.06 8.12
N GLU A 64 -8.93 -46.05 7.89
CA GLU A 64 -10.04 -46.38 8.78
C GLU A 64 -9.47 -46.69 10.16
N LEU A 65 -9.34 -45.65 10.99
CA LEU A 65 -9.54 -45.78 12.41
C LEU A 65 -11.00 -46.18 12.56
N GLY A 66 -11.23 -47.50 12.62
CA GLY A 66 -12.53 -48.09 12.88
C GLY A 66 -13.21 -47.36 14.05
N PRO A 67 -14.55 -47.29 14.05
CA PRO A 67 -15.27 -46.41 14.96
C PRO A 67 -14.86 -46.73 16.39
N LEU A 68 -14.18 -45.78 17.04
CA LEU A 68 -14.13 -45.68 18.49
C LEU A 68 -15.60 -45.57 18.89
N MET A 69 -16.16 -46.69 19.32
CA MET A 69 -17.56 -46.77 19.74
C MET A 69 -17.74 -45.77 20.88
N LEU A 70 -18.41 -44.66 20.56
CA LEU A 70 -18.88 -43.72 21.56
C LEU A 70 -19.83 -44.46 22.52
N PRO A 71 -19.92 -44.02 23.79
CA PRO A 71 -20.88 -44.58 24.73
C PRO A 71 -22.31 -44.54 24.13
N PRO A 72 -23.13 -45.57 24.36
CA PRO A 72 -24.48 -45.70 23.78
C PRO A 72 -25.48 -44.63 24.26
N ASP A 73 -25.09 -43.82 25.24
CA ASP A 73 -25.94 -42.82 25.89
C ASP A 73 -25.67 -41.37 25.40
N LEU A 74 -24.81 -41.18 24.40
CA LEU A 74 -24.71 -39.87 23.75
C LEU A 74 -25.87 -39.77 22.74
N PRO A 75 -26.75 -38.77 22.82
CA PRO A 75 -27.77 -38.58 21.80
C PRO A 75 -27.07 -38.36 20.47
N ASP A 76 -27.20 -39.33 19.56
CA ASP A 76 -26.69 -39.19 18.21
C ASP A 76 -27.32 -37.95 17.57
N LEU A 77 -26.49 -37.17 16.89
CA LEU A 77 -26.95 -36.00 16.13
C LEU A 77 -28.05 -36.45 15.16
N ASP A 78 -29.17 -35.72 15.17
CA ASP A 78 -30.30 -35.94 14.27
C ASP A 78 -29.82 -36.12 12.81
N PRO A 79 -30.30 -37.13 12.08
CA PRO A 79 -29.79 -37.47 10.75
C PRO A 79 -29.88 -36.32 9.76
N GLU A 80 -30.89 -35.45 9.86
CA GLU A 80 -31.03 -34.27 9.00
C GLU A 80 -29.94 -33.23 9.30
N CYS A 81 -29.68 -32.98 10.58
CA CYS A 81 -28.58 -32.10 11.00
C CYS A 81 -27.20 -32.66 10.62
N ARG A 82 -27.06 -34.00 10.60
CA ARG A 82 -25.82 -34.66 10.17
C ARG A 82 -25.55 -34.45 8.68
N GLU A 83 -26.58 -34.54 7.83
CA GLU A 83 -26.45 -34.27 6.40
C GLU A 83 -26.03 -32.81 6.13
N LEU A 84 -26.69 -31.85 6.78
CA LEU A 84 -26.33 -30.42 6.67
C LEU A 84 -24.88 -30.14 7.11
N LEU A 85 -24.43 -30.82 8.17
CA LEU A 85 -23.05 -30.69 8.65
C LEU A 85 -22.03 -31.26 7.64
N LEU A 86 -22.32 -32.42 7.03
CA LEU A 86 -21.46 -33.04 6.01
C LEU A 86 -21.37 -32.17 4.75
N ASP A 87 -22.49 -31.60 4.32
CA ASP A 87 -22.54 -30.65 3.20
C ASP A 87 -21.66 -29.43 3.46
N PHE A 88 -21.78 -28.82 4.64
CA PHE A 88 -20.95 -27.69 5.03
C PHE A 88 -19.47 -28.08 5.09
N ALA A 89 -19.15 -29.27 5.58
CA ALA A 89 -17.78 -29.77 5.67
C ALA A 89 -17.14 -29.93 4.27
N ASN A 90 -17.87 -30.52 3.32
CA ASN A 90 -17.37 -30.70 1.95
C ASN A 90 -17.12 -29.36 1.25
N SER A 91 -18.10 -28.44 1.27
CA SER A 91 -17.94 -27.12 0.66
C SER A 91 -16.81 -26.31 1.33
N SER A 92 -16.64 -26.43 2.65
CA SER A 92 -15.55 -25.76 3.37
C SER A 92 -14.17 -26.30 2.98
N ALA A 93 -14.04 -27.62 2.78
CA ALA A 93 -12.80 -28.24 2.34
C ALA A 93 -12.44 -27.81 0.90
N GLU A 94 -13.42 -27.78 0.00
CA GLU A 94 -13.25 -27.31 -1.37
C GLU A 94 -12.83 -25.84 -1.43
N LEU A 95 -13.51 -24.97 -0.67
CA LEU A 95 -13.18 -23.55 -0.58
C LEU A 95 -11.76 -23.35 -0.03
N THR A 96 -11.40 -24.04 1.06
CA THR A 96 -10.05 -23.97 1.63
C THR A 96 -8.99 -24.38 0.61
N GLY A 97 -9.23 -25.48 -0.12
CA GLY A 97 -8.36 -25.92 -1.20
C GLY A 97 -8.24 -24.89 -2.33
N CYS A 98 -9.34 -24.21 -2.70
CA CYS A 98 -9.33 -23.16 -3.70
C CYS A 98 -8.49 -21.95 -3.26
N LEU A 99 -8.69 -21.48 -2.03
CA LEU A 99 -7.97 -20.33 -1.46
C LEU A 99 -6.46 -20.57 -1.46
N VAL A 100 -6.02 -21.74 -1.00
CA VAL A 100 -4.58 -22.07 -0.94
C VAL A 100 -3.96 -22.19 -2.33
N ARG A 101 -4.63 -22.86 -3.28
CA ARG A 101 -4.13 -22.98 -4.67
C ARG A 101 -4.10 -21.64 -5.40
N SER A 102 -5.02 -20.73 -5.07
CA SER A 102 -5.16 -19.41 -5.69
C SER A 102 -4.44 -18.30 -4.92
N ALA A 103 -3.56 -18.64 -3.98
CA ALA A 103 -2.84 -17.67 -3.16
C ALA A 103 -1.60 -17.05 -3.86
N ARG A 104 -1.02 -17.73 -4.85
CA ARG A 104 0.18 -17.25 -5.57
C ARG A 104 0.22 -17.72 -7.04
N PRO A 105 0.12 -16.81 -8.04
CA PRO A 105 -0.31 -15.41 -7.90
C PRO A 105 -1.75 -15.32 -7.37
N VAL A 106 -2.12 -14.20 -6.75
CA VAL A 106 -3.42 -14.09 -6.09
C VAL A 106 -4.54 -14.06 -7.13
N ARG A 107 -5.46 -15.02 -7.05
CA ARG A 107 -6.62 -15.20 -7.95
C ARG A 107 -7.86 -15.67 -7.18
N LEU A 108 -7.94 -15.33 -5.91
CA LEU A 108 -8.90 -15.93 -5.00
C LEU A 108 -10.33 -15.44 -5.27
N CYS A 109 -10.51 -14.16 -5.62
CA CYS A 109 -11.84 -13.62 -5.87
C CYS A 109 -12.43 -14.20 -7.16
N GLN A 110 -11.65 -14.27 -8.24
CA GLN A 110 -12.15 -14.79 -9.52
C GLN A 110 -12.36 -16.31 -9.53
N ASN A 111 -11.55 -17.08 -8.78
CA ASN A 111 -11.64 -18.54 -8.82
C ASN A 111 -12.56 -19.11 -7.74
N CYS A 112 -12.61 -18.49 -6.56
CA CYS A 112 -13.23 -19.09 -5.38
C CYS A 112 -14.60 -18.50 -5.01
N TYR A 113 -15.08 -17.47 -5.73
CA TYR A 113 -16.41 -16.88 -5.45
C TYR A 113 -17.58 -17.89 -5.45
N PRO A 114 -17.66 -18.90 -6.35
CA PRO A 114 -18.81 -19.81 -6.33
C PRO A 114 -18.79 -20.70 -5.10
N LEU A 115 -17.60 -21.15 -4.68
CA LEU A 115 -17.40 -21.98 -3.49
C LEU A 115 -17.70 -21.18 -2.22
N PHE A 116 -17.30 -19.90 -2.18
CA PHE A 116 -17.64 -19.00 -1.08
C PHE A 116 -19.16 -18.85 -0.94
N GLN A 117 -19.88 -18.60 -2.05
CA GLN A 117 -21.34 -18.52 -2.03
C GLN A 117 -22.01 -19.82 -1.57
N GLN A 118 -21.48 -20.97 -1.98
CA GLN A 118 -21.98 -22.26 -1.51
C GLN A 118 -21.82 -22.41 0.00
N VAL A 119 -20.64 -22.11 0.56
CA VAL A 119 -20.41 -22.19 2.01
C VAL A 119 -21.36 -21.26 2.77
N VAL A 120 -21.55 -20.03 2.29
CA VAL A 120 -22.50 -19.08 2.89
C VAL A 120 -23.93 -19.63 2.84
N SER A 121 -24.35 -20.20 1.70
CA SER A 121 -25.67 -20.82 1.54
C SER A 121 -25.87 -22.05 2.45
N LYS A 122 -24.86 -22.93 2.58
CA LYS A 122 -24.94 -24.10 3.45
C LYS A 122 -25.01 -23.71 4.93
N MET A 123 -24.24 -22.70 5.34
CA MET A 123 -24.33 -22.14 6.69
C MET A 123 -25.72 -21.56 6.98
N ASP A 124 -26.27 -20.82 6.01
CA ASP A 124 -27.59 -20.23 6.11
C ASP A 124 -28.70 -21.30 6.20
N ASN A 125 -28.58 -22.40 5.46
CA ASN A 125 -29.46 -23.56 5.60
C ASN A 125 -29.40 -24.19 7.00
N ILE A 126 -28.20 -24.37 7.58
CA ILE A 126 -28.05 -24.86 8.98
C ILE A 126 -28.75 -23.91 9.96
N SER A 127 -28.60 -22.60 9.76
CA SER A 127 -29.16 -21.59 10.64
C SER A 127 -30.70 -21.56 10.61
N ARG A 128 -31.31 -21.89 9.47
CA ARG A 128 -32.77 -21.88 9.27
C ARG A 128 -33.43 -23.24 9.48
N ALA A 129 -32.68 -24.33 9.47
CA ALA A 129 -33.24 -25.68 9.63
C ALA A 129 -33.93 -25.84 10.99
N VAL A 130 -35.25 -25.99 10.95
CA VAL A 130 -36.10 -26.30 12.11
C VAL A 130 -36.26 -27.81 12.18
N GLY A 131 -36.02 -28.40 13.36
CA GLY A 131 -36.18 -29.84 13.55
C GLY A 131 -37.63 -30.28 13.32
N ASN A 132 -37.81 -31.40 12.61
CA ASN A 132 -39.12 -31.90 12.17
C ASN A 132 -39.99 -32.52 13.30
N THR A 133 -39.50 -32.61 14.54
CA THR A 133 -40.26 -33.13 15.68
C THR A 133 -40.48 -32.07 16.75
N SER A 134 -41.62 -32.14 17.45
CA SER A 134 -42.00 -31.21 18.51
C SER A 134 -41.02 -31.14 19.71
N GLU A 135 -40.08 -32.08 19.78
CA GLU A 135 -38.98 -32.13 20.75
C GLU A 135 -37.59 -31.99 20.11
N SER A 136 -37.46 -31.94 18.77
CA SER A 136 -36.16 -31.75 18.11
C SER A 136 -35.71 -30.31 18.28
N HIS A 137 -34.59 -30.13 18.98
CA HIS A 137 -33.84 -28.88 18.93
C HIS A 137 -33.48 -28.55 17.47
N SER A 138 -33.54 -27.27 17.11
CA SER A 138 -33.14 -26.84 15.77
C SER A 138 -31.69 -27.22 15.51
N CYS A 139 -31.35 -27.58 14.26
CA CYS A 139 -29.96 -27.88 13.88
C CYS A 139 -29.05 -26.68 14.21
N ALA A 140 -29.56 -25.45 14.11
CA ALA A 140 -28.87 -24.26 14.56
C ALA A 140 -28.46 -24.33 16.04
N ARG A 141 -29.35 -24.78 16.94
CA ARG A 141 -29.02 -24.92 18.36
C ARG A 141 -27.99 -26.02 18.57
N SER A 142 -28.21 -27.17 17.95
CA SER A 142 -27.35 -28.36 18.10
C SER A 142 -25.95 -28.20 17.50
N LEU A 143 -25.80 -27.48 16.38
CA LEU A 143 -24.54 -27.35 15.65
C LEU A 143 -23.80 -26.04 15.91
N LEU A 144 -24.52 -24.94 16.16
CA LEU A 144 -23.91 -23.61 16.24
C LEU A 144 -23.69 -23.12 17.67
N THR A 145 -24.47 -23.60 18.65
CA THR A 145 -24.47 -23.05 20.02
C THR A 145 -24.41 -24.07 21.14
N ALA A 146 -24.39 -25.38 20.83
CA ALA A 146 -24.36 -26.43 21.84
C ALA A 146 -23.02 -26.51 22.58
N ASP A 147 -21.91 -26.23 21.88
CA ASP A 147 -20.57 -26.39 22.41
C ASP A 147 -19.90 -25.06 22.76
N ARG A 148 -18.93 -25.12 23.69
CA ARG A 148 -18.02 -23.98 24.00
C ARG A 148 -17.20 -23.57 22.77
N MET A 149 -16.85 -24.54 21.92
CA MET A 149 -16.11 -24.30 20.68
C MET A 149 -17.07 -24.47 19.49
N GLN A 150 -17.39 -23.35 18.84
CA GLN A 150 -18.36 -23.32 17.75
C GLN A 150 -17.63 -23.41 16.41
N VAL A 151 -17.11 -24.60 16.06
CA VAL A 151 -16.23 -24.79 14.90
C VAL A 151 -16.87 -24.33 13.59
N VAL A 152 -18.14 -24.65 13.37
CA VAL A 152 -18.89 -24.22 12.17
C VAL A 152 -18.96 -22.69 12.07
N VAL A 153 -19.24 -22.02 13.19
CA VAL A 153 -19.32 -20.56 13.27
C VAL A 153 -17.94 -19.93 13.01
N ILE A 154 -16.90 -20.42 13.68
CA ILE A 154 -15.52 -19.91 13.55
C ILE A 154 -15.03 -20.05 12.09
N LEU A 155 -15.31 -21.18 11.43
CA LEU A 155 -14.93 -21.39 10.03
C LEU A 155 -15.70 -20.45 9.10
N SER A 156 -17.01 -20.31 9.29
CA SER A 156 -17.82 -19.38 8.50
C SER A 156 -17.35 -17.93 8.66
N GLU A 157 -17.02 -17.52 9.89
CA GLU A 157 -16.47 -16.20 10.20
C GLU A 157 -15.09 -16.00 9.56
N PHE A 158 -14.20 -17.01 9.63
CA PHE A 158 -12.90 -16.97 8.96
C PHE A 158 -13.04 -16.73 7.45
N PHE A 159 -13.93 -17.47 6.79
CA PHE A 159 -14.17 -17.29 5.36
C PHE A 159 -14.74 -15.91 5.04
N ASN A 160 -15.71 -15.43 5.84
CA ASN A 160 -16.29 -14.10 5.64
C ASN A 160 -15.25 -13.00 5.84
N THR A 161 -14.47 -13.06 6.93
CA THR A 161 -13.40 -12.08 7.20
C THR A 161 -12.35 -12.09 6.09
N THR A 162 -11.92 -13.26 5.62
CA THR A 162 -10.99 -13.38 4.49
C THR A 162 -11.57 -12.72 3.23
N TRP A 163 -12.87 -12.91 2.97
CA TRP A 163 -13.56 -12.33 1.83
C TRP A 163 -13.67 -10.80 1.89
N GLN A 164 -13.96 -10.26 3.08
CA GLN A 164 -14.05 -8.82 3.33
C GLN A 164 -12.67 -8.15 3.26
N GLU A 165 -11.64 -8.74 3.88
CA GLU A 165 -10.27 -8.22 3.83
C GLU A 165 -9.69 -8.23 2.41
N ALA A 166 -10.02 -9.25 1.62
CA ALA A 166 -9.66 -9.33 0.19
C ALA A 166 -10.45 -8.35 -0.70
N ASN A 167 -11.47 -7.70 -0.13
CA ASN A 167 -12.39 -6.81 -0.81
C ASN A 167 -12.98 -7.41 -2.10
N CYS A 168 -13.27 -8.72 -2.07
CA CYS A 168 -13.69 -9.45 -3.28
C CYS A 168 -15.05 -9.00 -3.83
N ALA A 169 -15.88 -8.35 -3.02
CA ALA A 169 -17.13 -7.75 -3.47
C ALA A 169 -16.89 -6.76 -4.64
N ASN A 170 -15.82 -5.97 -4.60
CA ASN A 170 -15.47 -5.02 -5.67
C ASN A 170 -14.99 -5.69 -6.97
N CYS A 171 -14.63 -6.96 -6.92
CA CYS A 171 -14.28 -7.74 -8.10
C CYS A 171 -15.54 -8.29 -8.82
N LEU A 172 -16.66 -8.40 -8.11
CA LEU A 172 -17.90 -9.03 -8.57
C LEU A 172 -18.97 -7.99 -8.93
N THR A 173 -20.05 -8.46 -9.58
CA THR A 173 -21.28 -7.69 -9.73
C THR A 173 -22.08 -7.66 -8.42
N ASN A 174 -23.08 -6.77 -8.33
CA ASN A 174 -23.90 -6.61 -7.11
C ASN A 174 -24.60 -7.90 -6.65
N ASN A 175 -24.88 -8.83 -7.57
CA ASN A 175 -25.50 -10.12 -7.24
C ASN A 175 -24.48 -11.19 -6.82
N SER A 176 -23.17 -10.87 -6.88
CA SER A 176 -22.06 -11.80 -6.62
C SER A 176 -22.00 -13.04 -7.54
N GLU A 177 -22.81 -13.09 -8.60
CA GLU A 177 -22.90 -14.25 -9.52
C GLU A 177 -21.75 -14.30 -10.53
N GLU A 178 -21.22 -13.14 -10.89
CA GLU A 178 -20.23 -13.00 -11.96
C GLU A 178 -19.22 -11.89 -11.63
N LEU A 179 -18.07 -11.92 -12.30
CA LEU A 179 -17.08 -10.85 -12.26
C LEU A 179 -17.61 -9.56 -12.88
N SER A 180 -17.23 -8.42 -12.32
CA SER A 180 -17.59 -7.13 -12.91
C SER A 180 -16.92 -6.94 -14.28
N ASN A 181 -17.58 -6.21 -15.19
CA ASN A 181 -17.02 -5.90 -16.52
C ASN A 181 -15.65 -5.21 -16.42
N SER A 182 -15.46 -4.34 -15.42
CA SER A 182 -14.20 -3.64 -15.15
C SER A 182 -13.10 -4.63 -14.78
N THR A 183 -13.40 -5.59 -13.89
CA THR A 183 -12.46 -6.65 -13.47
C THR A 183 -12.07 -7.52 -14.65
N VAL A 184 -13.04 -7.98 -15.45
CA VAL A 184 -12.79 -8.81 -16.64
C VAL A 184 -11.90 -8.09 -17.65
N ASN A 185 -12.18 -6.81 -17.92
CA ASN A 185 -11.37 -6.00 -18.82
C ASN A 185 -9.94 -5.82 -18.29
N PHE A 186 -9.78 -5.55 -16.99
CA PHE A 186 -8.47 -5.44 -16.35
C PHE A 186 -7.66 -6.73 -16.47
N LEU A 187 -8.26 -7.88 -16.13
CA LEU A 187 -7.61 -9.18 -16.20
C LEU A 187 -7.23 -9.55 -17.64
N SER A 188 -8.05 -9.17 -18.63
CA SER A 188 -7.74 -9.32 -20.05
C SER A 188 -6.50 -8.51 -20.46
N LEU A 189 -6.45 -7.22 -20.09
CA LEU A 189 -5.27 -6.37 -20.36
C LEU A 189 -4.02 -6.87 -19.63
N PHE A 190 -4.18 -7.38 -18.41
CA PHE A 190 -3.08 -7.98 -17.65
C PHE A 190 -2.52 -9.20 -18.39
N ASN A 191 -3.36 -10.12 -18.83
CA ASN A 191 -2.94 -11.28 -19.62
C ASN A 191 -2.25 -10.85 -20.92
N GLN A 192 -2.81 -9.89 -21.66
CA GLN A 192 -2.17 -9.35 -22.87
C GLN A 192 -0.78 -8.75 -22.58
N THR A 193 -0.64 -8.05 -21.46
CA THR A 193 0.63 -7.45 -21.04
C THR A 193 1.67 -8.53 -20.70
N LEU A 194 1.27 -9.57 -19.97
CA LEU A 194 2.14 -10.71 -19.67
C LEU A 194 2.56 -11.46 -20.94
N THR A 195 1.62 -11.72 -21.86
CA THR A 195 1.92 -12.33 -23.16
C THR A 195 2.90 -11.48 -23.96
N CYS A 196 2.75 -10.15 -23.94
CA CYS A 196 3.73 -9.24 -24.56
C CYS A 196 5.11 -9.37 -23.92
N PHE A 197 5.20 -9.40 -22.59
CA PHE A 197 6.45 -9.59 -21.88
C PHE A 197 7.11 -10.92 -22.27
N GLU A 198 6.36 -12.02 -22.23
CA GLU A 198 6.86 -13.35 -22.56
C GLU A 198 7.37 -13.43 -24.00
N HIS A 199 6.59 -12.93 -24.96
CA HIS A 199 6.96 -12.94 -26.38
C HIS A 199 8.27 -12.19 -26.65
N ASN A 200 8.45 -11.02 -26.05
CA ASN A 200 9.65 -10.20 -26.21
C ASN A 200 10.84 -10.69 -25.35
N LEU A 201 10.61 -11.58 -24.38
CA LEU A 201 11.68 -12.26 -23.65
C LEU A 201 12.26 -13.43 -24.45
N GLN A 202 11.42 -14.22 -25.13
CA GLN A 202 11.87 -15.37 -25.92
C GLN A 202 12.77 -14.96 -27.10
N GLY A 203 12.51 -13.81 -27.73
CA GLY A 203 13.41 -13.25 -28.76
C GLY A 203 14.83 -12.97 -28.28
N SER A 204 15.01 -12.68 -26.98
CA SER A 204 16.31 -12.39 -26.37
C SER A 204 17.10 -13.64 -25.92
N ALA A 205 16.45 -14.81 -25.86
CA ALA A 205 17.03 -16.04 -25.33
C ALA A 205 18.06 -16.72 -26.26
N HIS A 206 18.11 -16.33 -27.54
CA HIS A 206 19.07 -16.90 -28.49
C HIS A 206 20.52 -16.40 -28.30
N SER A 207 20.75 -15.44 -27.39
CA SER A 207 22.10 -14.96 -27.03
C SER A 207 22.55 -15.54 -25.68
N LEU A 208 23.12 -16.74 -25.72
CA LEU A 208 23.56 -17.54 -24.57
C LEU A 208 24.69 -16.92 -23.70
N LEU A 209 25.06 -15.66 -23.94
CA LEU A 209 26.22 -15.00 -23.32
C LEU A 209 26.04 -13.48 -23.11
N GLN A 210 24.85 -12.91 -23.37
CA GLN A 210 24.65 -11.46 -23.31
C GLN A 210 23.81 -11.08 -22.09
N THR A 211 24.25 -10.02 -21.39
CA THR A 211 23.43 -9.26 -20.45
C THR A 211 22.02 -9.11 -21.02
N LYS A 212 21.00 -9.67 -20.34
CA LYS A 212 19.61 -9.65 -20.82
C LYS A 212 19.21 -8.22 -21.17
N ASN A 213 19.09 -7.94 -22.46
CA ASN A 213 18.71 -6.62 -22.94
C ASN A 213 17.19 -6.55 -23.00
N TYR A 214 16.58 -5.96 -21.97
CA TYR A 214 15.12 -5.80 -21.91
C TYR A 214 14.59 -4.60 -22.71
N SER A 215 15.45 -3.92 -23.49
CA SER A 215 15.04 -2.75 -24.27
C SER A 215 13.88 -3.04 -25.24
N GLU A 216 13.81 -4.24 -25.81
CA GLU A 216 12.73 -4.63 -26.71
C GLU A 216 11.40 -4.78 -25.96
N VAL A 217 11.42 -5.42 -24.78
CA VAL A 217 10.26 -5.52 -23.87
C VAL A 217 9.76 -4.11 -23.52
N CYS A 218 10.67 -3.22 -23.12
CA CYS A 218 10.32 -1.85 -22.74
C CYS A 218 9.74 -1.05 -23.91
N LYS A 219 10.20 -1.27 -25.14
CA LYS A 219 9.74 -0.54 -26.33
C LYS A 219 8.39 -1.08 -26.81
N ASN A 220 8.26 -2.39 -26.93
CA ASN A 220 7.12 -3.04 -27.56
C ASN A 220 5.92 -3.17 -26.60
N CYS A 221 6.16 -3.39 -25.31
CA CYS A 221 5.09 -3.56 -24.32
C CYS A 221 4.73 -2.29 -23.55
N ARG A 222 5.30 -1.14 -23.94
CA ARG A 222 5.05 0.16 -23.28
C ARG A 222 3.58 0.55 -23.31
N GLU A 223 2.93 0.38 -24.45
CA GLU A 223 1.54 0.75 -24.63
C GLU A 223 0.63 -0.13 -23.78
N ALA A 224 0.80 -1.46 -23.86
CA ALA A 224 0.04 -2.40 -23.04
C ALA A 224 0.17 -2.09 -21.53
N TYR A 225 1.40 -1.88 -21.04
CA TYR A 225 1.64 -1.48 -19.65
C TYR A 225 0.97 -0.15 -19.29
N LYS A 226 1.03 0.85 -20.18
CA LYS A 226 0.40 2.16 -19.96
C LYS A 226 -1.12 2.05 -19.91
N SER A 227 -1.73 1.29 -20.81
CA SER A 227 -3.18 1.06 -20.84
C SER A 227 -3.66 0.33 -19.59
N LEU A 228 -2.95 -0.73 -19.17
CA LEU A 228 -3.23 -1.41 -17.89
C LEU A 228 -3.10 -0.46 -16.69
N SER A 229 -2.06 0.36 -16.68
CA SER A 229 -1.84 1.35 -15.60
C SER A 229 -2.91 2.43 -15.57
N SER A 230 -3.38 2.88 -16.73
CA SER A 230 -4.46 3.86 -16.83
C SER A 230 -5.76 3.27 -16.28
N LEU A 231 -6.13 2.06 -16.72
CA LEU A 231 -7.34 1.39 -16.25
C LEU A 231 -7.32 1.14 -14.75
N TYR A 232 -6.19 0.71 -14.19
CA TYR A 232 -6.02 0.56 -12.74
C TYR A 232 -6.33 1.88 -11.99
N ASN A 233 -5.75 2.99 -12.46
CA ASN A 233 -5.95 4.29 -11.83
C ASN A 233 -7.40 4.79 -11.98
N GLU A 234 -8.07 4.46 -13.08
CA GLU A 234 -9.49 4.76 -13.28
C GLU A 234 -10.36 3.95 -12.31
N MET A 235 -10.11 2.64 -12.18
CA MET A 235 -10.81 1.78 -11.22
C MET A 235 -10.63 2.27 -9.78
N GLN A 236 -9.40 2.68 -9.40
CA GLN A 236 -9.13 3.25 -8.09
C GLN A 236 -9.97 4.51 -7.82
N LYS A 237 -10.02 5.44 -8.79
CA LYS A 237 -10.82 6.67 -8.68
C LYS A 237 -12.33 6.40 -8.60
N MET A 238 -12.82 5.43 -9.38
CA MET A 238 -14.25 5.07 -9.33
C MET A 238 -14.60 4.45 -7.97
N ASN A 239 -13.73 3.60 -7.43
CA ASN A 239 -13.92 3.00 -6.11
C ASN A 239 -13.98 4.06 -5.00
N GLU A 240 -13.07 5.03 -5.04
CA GLU A 240 -13.05 6.17 -4.10
C GLU A 240 -14.35 6.99 -4.16
N LEU A 241 -14.91 7.17 -5.36
CA LEU A 241 -16.16 7.91 -5.57
C LEU A 241 -17.39 7.14 -5.08
N GLU A 242 -17.45 5.84 -5.38
CA GLU A 242 -18.59 4.98 -5.07
C GLU A 242 -18.72 4.69 -3.57
N ASN A 243 -17.60 4.36 -2.93
CA ASN A 243 -17.62 3.91 -1.53
C ASN A 243 -17.68 5.07 -0.52
N LYS A 244 -17.65 6.34 -0.97
CA LYS A 244 -17.46 7.54 -0.11
C LYS A 244 -16.36 7.34 0.94
N ALA A 245 -15.43 6.45 0.64
CA ALA A 245 -14.57 5.86 1.63
C ALA A 245 -13.35 6.73 1.83
N GLU A 246 -12.69 6.55 2.96
CA GLU A 246 -11.47 7.28 3.26
C GLU A 246 -10.44 7.11 2.12
N PRO A 247 -9.66 8.17 1.83
CA PRO A 247 -8.62 8.09 0.81
C PRO A 247 -7.67 6.92 1.13
N GLY A 248 -7.55 5.98 0.20
CA GLY A 248 -6.75 4.75 0.37
C GLY A 248 -7.55 3.45 0.48
N THR A 249 -8.83 3.43 0.11
CA THR A 249 -9.60 2.19 0.03
C THR A 249 -9.01 1.25 -1.03
N HIS A 250 -8.69 0.04 -0.61
CA HIS A 250 -8.07 -0.99 -1.44
C HIS A 250 -9.02 -1.48 -2.54
N LEU A 251 -8.48 -1.78 -3.73
CA LEU A 251 -9.22 -2.54 -4.75
C LEU A 251 -9.30 -4.01 -4.32
N CYS A 252 -10.01 -4.84 -5.09
CA CYS A 252 -9.98 -6.28 -4.82
C CYS A 252 -8.55 -6.83 -5.00
N ILE A 253 -8.18 -7.78 -4.14
CA ILE A 253 -6.80 -8.26 -4.04
C ILE A 253 -6.24 -8.87 -5.33
N ASP A 254 -7.10 -9.50 -6.14
CA ASP A 254 -6.71 -10.07 -7.45
C ASP A 254 -6.16 -8.99 -8.40
N VAL A 255 -6.77 -7.80 -8.40
CA VAL A 255 -6.36 -6.65 -9.23
C VAL A 255 -5.09 -6.01 -8.66
N GLU A 256 -5.01 -5.84 -7.34
CA GLU A 256 -3.84 -5.26 -6.67
C GLU A 256 -2.58 -6.11 -6.85
N ASP A 257 -2.68 -7.44 -6.65
CA ASP A 257 -1.55 -8.35 -6.82
C ASP A 257 -1.07 -8.38 -8.28
N ALA A 258 -1.99 -8.49 -9.24
CA ALA A 258 -1.67 -8.44 -10.66
C ALA A 258 -0.96 -7.13 -11.06
N MET A 259 -1.45 -5.99 -10.56
CA MET A 259 -0.81 -4.69 -10.82
C MET A 259 0.55 -4.57 -10.14
N ASN A 260 0.69 -5.07 -8.91
CA ASN A 260 1.95 -5.06 -8.17
C ASN A 260 3.02 -5.93 -8.84
N ILE A 261 2.64 -7.14 -9.28
CA ILE A 261 3.51 -8.02 -10.09
C ILE A 261 3.96 -7.29 -11.36
N THR A 262 3.03 -6.68 -12.10
CA THR A 262 3.35 -5.97 -13.34
C THR A 262 4.29 -4.79 -13.09
N ARG A 263 4.02 -3.97 -12.06
CA ARG A 263 4.88 -2.85 -11.67
C ARG A 263 6.28 -3.32 -11.26
N LYS A 264 6.39 -4.41 -10.51
CA LYS A 264 7.67 -4.99 -10.09
C LYS A 264 8.47 -5.53 -11.30
N LEU A 265 7.81 -6.20 -12.24
CA LEU A 265 8.44 -6.65 -13.48
C LEU A 265 8.94 -5.45 -14.30
N TRP A 266 8.07 -4.47 -14.54
CA TRP A 266 8.39 -3.28 -15.34
C TRP A 266 9.53 -2.43 -14.76
N SER A 267 9.46 -2.11 -13.46
CA SER A 267 10.39 -1.17 -12.82
C SER A 267 11.68 -1.82 -12.34
N ARG A 268 11.63 -3.01 -11.74
CA ARG A 268 12.80 -3.63 -11.10
C ARG A 268 13.44 -4.70 -11.96
N THR A 269 12.64 -5.52 -12.65
CA THR A 269 13.17 -6.66 -13.41
C THR A 269 13.65 -6.24 -14.78
N PHE A 270 12.83 -5.47 -15.50
CA PHE A 270 13.17 -4.97 -16.84
C PHE A 270 13.81 -3.57 -16.83
N ASN A 271 13.68 -2.84 -15.72
CA ASN A 271 14.18 -1.47 -15.57
C ASN A 271 13.72 -0.51 -16.68
N CYS A 272 12.46 -0.64 -17.09
CA CYS A 272 11.85 0.16 -18.16
C CYS A 272 11.37 1.54 -17.68
N SER A 273 11.50 1.85 -16.39
CA SER A 273 11.11 3.14 -15.85
C SER A 273 12.10 4.21 -16.29
N VAL A 274 11.63 5.17 -17.09
CA VAL A 274 12.43 6.32 -17.52
C VAL A 274 12.11 7.48 -16.58
N PRO A 275 13.03 7.87 -15.68
CA PRO A 275 12.83 9.06 -14.88
C PRO A 275 12.86 10.29 -15.79
N CYS A 276 11.85 11.17 -15.68
CA CYS A 276 11.93 12.50 -16.28
C CYS A 276 13.01 13.30 -15.54
N SER A 277 13.98 13.84 -16.29
CA SER A 277 15.05 14.67 -15.73
C SER A 277 14.67 16.14 -15.78
N ASP A 278 13.88 16.59 -14.81
CA ASP A 278 13.57 18.01 -14.59
C ASP A 278 14.57 18.68 -13.63
N THR A 279 15.76 18.09 -13.50
CA THR A 279 16.80 18.51 -12.55
C THR A 279 17.25 19.95 -12.78
N VAL A 280 17.50 20.33 -14.03
CA VAL A 280 17.97 21.68 -14.40
C VAL A 280 16.96 22.78 -14.02
N PRO A 281 15.68 22.73 -14.47
CA PRO A 281 14.71 23.75 -14.09
C PRO A 281 14.43 23.77 -12.59
N VAL A 282 14.37 22.60 -11.93
CA VAL A 282 14.17 22.54 -10.47
C VAL A 282 15.32 23.21 -9.71
N ILE A 283 16.57 22.95 -10.09
CA ILE A 283 17.74 23.57 -9.46
C ILE A 283 17.72 25.09 -9.69
N ALA A 284 17.46 25.55 -10.91
CA ALA A 284 17.44 26.98 -11.24
C ALA A 284 16.40 27.76 -10.42
N VAL A 285 15.17 27.25 -10.34
CA VAL A 285 14.08 27.87 -9.55
C VAL A 285 14.42 27.85 -8.06
N SER A 286 14.93 26.74 -7.54
CA SER A 286 15.30 26.61 -6.13
C SER A 286 16.39 27.62 -5.74
N VAL A 287 17.44 27.72 -6.55
CA VAL A 287 18.55 28.66 -6.33
C VAL A 287 18.04 30.12 -6.38
N PHE A 288 17.20 30.46 -7.36
CA PHE A 288 16.63 31.80 -7.47
C PHE A 288 15.84 32.20 -6.22
N ILE A 289 14.95 31.32 -5.74
CA ILE A 289 14.13 31.57 -4.54
C ILE A 289 15.04 31.74 -3.30
N LEU A 290 16.10 30.94 -3.17
CA LEU A 290 17.05 31.04 -2.06
C LEU A 290 17.89 32.33 -2.08
N PHE A 291 18.10 32.94 -3.24
CA PHE A 291 18.82 34.22 -3.36
C PHE A 291 17.95 35.44 -3.03
N LEU A 292 16.62 35.35 -3.14
CA LEU A 292 15.72 36.48 -2.87
C LEU A 292 15.87 37.05 -1.44
N PRO A 293 15.91 36.25 -0.36
CA PRO A 293 16.16 36.76 0.98
C PRO A 293 17.51 37.47 1.12
N VAL A 294 18.57 36.95 0.49
CA VAL A 294 19.92 37.55 0.54
C VAL A 294 19.89 38.95 -0.08
N VAL A 295 19.30 39.08 -1.27
CA VAL A 295 19.15 40.37 -1.95
C VAL A 295 18.28 41.32 -1.13
N PHE A 296 17.19 40.82 -0.53
CA PHE A 296 16.32 41.63 0.34
C PHE A 296 17.05 42.19 1.57
N TYR A 297 17.81 41.36 2.29
CA TYR A 297 18.56 41.81 3.46
C TYR A 297 19.70 42.75 3.09
N LEU A 298 20.43 42.48 2.00
CA LEU A 298 21.51 43.35 1.53
C LEU A 298 20.98 44.71 1.06
N SER A 299 19.90 44.73 0.29
CA SER A 299 19.26 45.97 -0.16
C SER A 299 18.68 46.78 0.99
N SER A 300 18.10 46.13 2.00
CA SER A 300 17.63 46.78 3.24
C SER A 300 18.80 47.36 4.05
N PHE A 301 19.91 46.64 4.17
CA PHE A 301 21.11 47.11 4.85
C PHE A 301 21.72 48.34 4.17
N LEU A 302 21.90 48.30 2.84
CA LEU A 302 22.44 49.42 2.07
C LEU A 302 21.52 50.66 2.10
N HIS A 303 20.20 50.48 2.06
CA HIS A 303 19.25 51.60 2.18
C HIS A 303 19.11 52.15 3.61
N SER A 304 19.56 51.44 4.65
CA SER A 304 19.43 51.89 6.05
C SER A 304 20.42 53.01 6.43
N GLU A 305 21.58 53.09 5.75
CA GLU A 305 22.72 53.94 6.14
C GLU A 305 22.61 55.44 5.78
N GLN A 306 21.51 55.93 5.20
CA GLN A 306 21.41 57.35 4.80
C GLN A 306 20.54 58.26 5.69
N LYS A 307 20.11 57.81 6.86
CA LYS A 307 19.58 58.72 7.90
C LYS A 307 20.60 58.93 9.01
N LYS A 308 21.69 59.67 8.71
CA LYS A 308 22.40 60.41 9.76
C LYS A 308 21.36 61.31 10.43
N ARG A 309 20.88 60.94 11.62
CA ARG A 309 20.04 61.82 12.44
C ARG A 309 20.82 63.12 12.60
N LYS A 310 20.35 64.21 11.98
CA LYS A 310 20.86 65.55 12.29
C LYS A 310 20.53 65.77 13.76
N LEU A 311 21.51 65.62 14.64
CA LEU A 311 21.41 66.10 16.01
C LEU A 311 21.28 67.62 15.90
N ILE A 312 20.06 68.14 16.03
CA ILE A 312 19.83 69.58 16.17
C ILE A 312 20.38 69.94 17.55
N LEU A 313 21.60 70.46 17.59
CA LEU A 313 22.17 71.02 18.80
C LEU A 313 21.38 72.31 19.11
N PRO A 314 20.70 72.42 20.27
CA PRO A 314 19.98 73.64 20.61
C PRO A 314 20.97 74.80 20.74
N LYS A 315 20.77 75.87 19.96
CA LYS A 315 21.56 77.10 20.06
C LYS A 315 21.32 77.73 21.44
N ARG A 316 22.32 77.64 22.33
CA ARG A 316 22.37 78.48 23.54
C ARG A 316 22.34 79.96 23.14
N LEU A 317 21.43 80.72 23.73
CA LEU A 317 21.38 82.19 23.70
C LEU A 317 22.74 82.76 24.15
N LYS A 318 23.41 83.53 23.28
CA LYS A 318 24.44 84.48 23.71
C LYS A 318 23.74 85.79 23.99
N SER A 319 23.70 86.19 25.26
CA SER A 319 23.40 87.55 25.67
C SER A 319 24.51 88.46 25.16
N SER A 320 24.14 89.58 24.52
CA SER A 320 25.05 90.71 24.39
C SER A 320 24.88 91.58 25.63
N THR A 321 25.87 91.51 26.50
CA THR A 321 26.13 92.50 27.55
C THR A 321 26.41 93.85 26.90
N SER A 322 25.58 94.84 27.21
CA SER A 322 25.86 96.25 26.95
C SER A 322 26.24 96.92 28.25
N PHE A 323 27.28 97.75 28.18
CA PHE A 323 27.74 98.77 29.12
C PHE A 323 28.69 98.35 30.25
N ALA A 324 29.96 98.68 30.03
CA ALA A 324 30.89 99.13 31.06
C ALA A 324 30.87 100.67 31.11
N ASN A 325 30.48 101.22 32.27
CA ASN A 325 30.89 102.47 32.91
C ASN A 325 30.00 102.60 34.17
N ILE A 326 30.42 102.12 35.33
CA ILE A 326 31.30 102.76 36.33
C ILE A 326 30.71 104.10 36.82
N GLN A 327 30.16 104.08 38.03
CA GLN A 327 30.60 105.03 39.05
C GLN A 327 30.50 104.39 40.44
N GLU A 328 31.70 104.26 40.98
CA GLU A 328 32.15 103.86 42.30
C GLU A 328 32.04 105.08 43.24
N ASN A 329 31.56 104.92 44.48
CA ASN A 329 32.32 105.17 45.74
C ASN A 329 31.43 105.49 46.96
N SER A 330 31.72 104.75 48.05
CA SER A 330 31.71 105.05 49.50
C SER A 330 30.77 106.15 50.03
N ASN A 331 29.92 105.93 51.04
CA ASN A 331 30.09 105.22 52.31
C ASN A 331 28.72 104.76 52.83
#